data_AF-A0A6B2TBJ8-F1
#
_entry.id   AF-A0A6B2TBJ8-F1
#
_cell.length_a   1.000
_cell.length_b   1.000
_cell.length_c   1.000
_cell.angle_alpha   90.00
_cell.angle_beta   90.00
_cell.angle_gamma   90.00
#
_symmetry.space_group_name_H-M   'P 1'
#
loop_
_entity.id
_entity.type
_entity.pdbx_description
1 polymer ?
#
loop_
_entity_poly.entity_id
_entity_poly.type
_entity_poly.pdbx_seq_one_letter_code
_entity_poly.pdbx_strand_id
1 'polypeptide(L)'
;MREFIVEADGGSRGNPGPAGYGSVVIDAATGETLMEAAEYIGVATNNVAEYKGLVAGLKAAHDLDPAATVRVRMDSKLVVEQMSGRWKIKHPDMKPLAAEAARVFPSSQVTYEWIPRDRNKHADRLANEAMDAGKRGEQWSPSASTADLDTRAARAAAEAPTGPP
;
A
#
# COMPACT_ATOMS: atom_id res chain seq x y z
N MET A 1 1.29 21.41 -8.32
CA MET A 1 2.00 20.12 -8.15
C MET A 1 0.95 19.13 -7.66
N ARG A 2 0.82 17.98 -8.32
CA ARG A 2 -0.17 16.97 -7.91
C ARG A 2 0.28 16.33 -6.61
N GLU A 3 -0.67 15.93 -5.78
CA GLU A 3 -0.39 15.15 -4.57
C GLU A 3 -1.09 13.80 -4.68
N PHE A 4 -0.34 12.75 -4.38
CA PHE A 4 -0.86 11.39 -4.29
C PHE A 4 -0.82 10.90 -2.84
N ILE A 5 -1.81 10.07 -2.50
CA ILE A 5 -1.77 9.25 -1.31
C ILE A 5 -1.44 7.83 -1.76
N VAL A 6 -0.43 7.23 -1.17
CA VAL A 6 -0.11 5.81 -1.38
C VAL A 6 -0.45 5.06 -0.12
N GLU A 7 -1.44 4.17 -0.20
CA GLU A 7 -1.78 3.22 0.85
C GLU A 7 -1.20 1.86 0.47
N ALA A 8 -0.50 1.20 1.40
CA ALA A 8 0.11 -0.10 1.15
C ALA A 8 0.00 -0.99 2.39
N ASP A 9 -0.07 -2.28 2.15
CA ASP A 9 -0.06 -3.33 3.17
C ASP A 9 0.63 -4.58 2.62
N GLY A 10 1.17 -5.40 3.51
CA GLY A 10 1.75 -6.69 3.20
C GLY A 10 1.42 -7.71 4.27
N GLY A 11 1.06 -8.91 3.82
CA GLY A 11 0.68 -10.01 4.69
C GLY A 11 1.55 -11.23 4.47
N SER A 12 1.66 -12.06 5.51
CA SER A 12 2.23 -13.40 5.41
C SER A 12 1.46 -14.40 6.28
N ARG A 13 1.05 -15.53 5.68
CA ARG A 13 0.31 -16.62 6.35
C ARG A 13 1.28 -17.58 7.04
N GLY A 14 1.89 -17.09 8.12
CA GLY A 14 3.09 -17.66 8.76
C GLY A 14 4.27 -16.69 8.61
N ASN A 15 5.27 -16.70 9.49
CA ASN A 15 6.35 -15.70 9.45
C ASN A 15 7.76 -16.32 9.60
N PRO A 16 8.36 -16.84 8.52
CA PRO A 16 7.94 -16.70 7.11
C PRO A 16 6.82 -17.67 6.69
N GLY A 17 6.08 -17.31 5.64
CA GLY A 17 4.97 -18.11 5.07
C GLY A 17 4.53 -17.57 3.71
N PRO A 18 3.50 -18.15 3.07
CA PRO A 18 2.89 -17.61 1.86
C PRO A 18 2.50 -16.15 2.06
N ALA A 19 3.04 -15.26 1.24
CA ALA A 19 2.99 -13.83 1.44
C ALA A 19 2.55 -13.10 0.17
N GLY A 20 1.95 -11.94 0.36
CA GLY A 20 1.50 -11.06 -0.71
C GLY A 20 1.41 -9.62 -0.22
N TYR A 21 1.33 -8.68 -1.15
CA TYR A 21 1.14 -7.28 -0.83
C TYR A 21 -0.01 -6.69 -1.64
N GLY A 22 -0.50 -5.56 -1.16
CA GLY A 22 -1.44 -4.69 -1.84
C GLY A 22 -1.01 -3.24 -1.72
N SER A 23 -1.23 -2.44 -2.76
CA SER A 23 -0.99 -1.01 -2.75
C SER A 23 -1.99 -0.27 -3.64
N VAL A 24 -2.33 0.94 -3.23
CA VAL A 24 -3.32 1.80 -3.89
C VAL A 24 -2.72 3.20 -4.03
N VAL A 25 -2.81 3.78 -5.23
CA VAL A 25 -2.49 5.20 -5.46
C VAL A 25 -3.80 5.96 -5.59
N ILE A 26 -3.97 6.98 -4.76
CA ILE A 26 -5.18 7.78 -4.66
C ILE A 26 -4.83 9.23 -5.00
N ASP A 27 -5.67 9.89 -5.80
CA ASP A 27 -5.57 11.33 -6.01
C ASP A 27 -5.94 12.06 -4.71
N ALA A 28 -5.01 12.85 -4.15
CA ALA A 28 -5.25 13.50 -2.87
C ALA A 28 -6.34 14.59 -2.93
N ALA A 29 -6.60 15.17 -4.11
CA ALA A 29 -7.59 16.22 -4.28
C ALA A 29 -9.01 15.67 -4.45
N THR A 30 -9.17 14.54 -5.15
CA THR A 30 -10.49 13.96 -5.45
C THR A 30 -10.85 12.77 -4.57
N GLY A 31 -9.86 12.10 -3.96
CA GLY A 31 -10.03 10.83 -3.26
C GLY A 31 -10.25 9.63 -4.19
N GLU A 32 -10.09 9.82 -5.50
CA GLU A 32 -10.25 8.75 -6.50
C GLU A 32 -9.06 7.79 -6.47
N THR A 33 -9.35 6.48 -6.51
CA THR A 33 -8.32 5.46 -6.71
C THR A 33 -7.88 5.48 -8.17
N LEU A 34 -6.61 5.79 -8.39
CA LEU A 34 -6.00 5.89 -9.73
C LEU A 34 -5.38 4.57 -10.18
N MET A 35 -4.75 3.85 -9.24
CA MET A 35 -4.04 2.60 -9.51
C MET A 35 -4.14 1.66 -8.33
N GLU A 36 -4.27 0.36 -8.62
CA GLU A 36 -4.14 -0.74 -7.67
C GLU A 36 -3.03 -1.66 -8.14
N ALA A 37 -2.23 -2.17 -7.20
CA ALA A 37 -1.26 -3.23 -7.46
C ALA A 37 -1.27 -4.22 -6.32
N ALA A 38 -1.34 -5.50 -6.65
CA ALA A 38 -1.24 -6.59 -5.69
C ALA A 38 -0.50 -7.77 -6.31
N GLU A 39 0.31 -8.46 -5.51
CA GLU A 39 1.11 -9.60 -6.00
C GLU A 39 1.31 -10.63 -4.91
N TYR A 40 1.19 -11.92 -5.29
CA TYR A 40 1.68 -13.02 -4.49
C TYR A 40 3.18 -13.16 -4.67
N ILE A 41 3.93 -13.07 -3.57
CA ILE A 41 5.40 -12.99 -3.61
C ILE A 41 6.09 -14.27 -3.13
N GLY A 42 5.37 -15.39 -3.11
CA GLY A 42 5.89 -16.67 -2.65
C GLY A 42 5.96 -16.75 -1.13
N VAL A 43 7.08 -17.24 -0.59
CA VAL A 43 7.31 -17.34 0.86
C VAL A 43 8.18 -16.17 1.32
N ALA A 44 7.64 -15.33 2.19
CA ALA A 44 8.35 -14.19 2.77
C ALA A 44 7.94 -13.97 4.23
N THR A 45 8.58 -13.01 4.90
CA THR A 45 8.12 -12.51 6.20
C THR A 45 7.10 -11.39 6.00
N ASN A 46 6.30 -11.09 7.03
CA ASN A 46 5.33 -9.99 6.96
C ASN A 46 6.01 -8.66 6.60
N ASN A 47 7.13 -8.34 7.26
CA ASN A 47 7.85 -7.09 7.03
C ASN A 47 8.43 -6.98 5.62
N VAL A 48 8.84 -8.10 5.00
CA VAL A 48 9.30 -8.10 3.61
C VAL A 48 8.14 -7.83 2.66
N ALA A 49 6.97 -8.42 2.92
CA ALA A 49 5.76 -8.16 2.13
C ALA A 49 5.34 -6.68 2.19
N GLU A 50 5.35 -6.10 3.39
CA GLU A 50 5.01 -4.69 3.64
C GLU A 50 5.92 -3.73 2.86
N TYR A 51 7.23 -3.96 2.90
CA TYR A 51 8.18 -3.17 2.13
C TYR A 51 8.00 -3.33 0.62
N LYS A 52 7.65 -4.52 0.13
CA LYS A 52 7.35 -4.73 -1.28
C LYS A 52 6.08 -3.99 -1.71
N GLY A 53 5.03 -3.99 -0.89
CA GLY A 53 3.82 -3.20 -1.12
C GLY A 53 4.12 -1.71 -1.20
N LEU A 54 4.94 -1.19 -0.28
CA LEU A 54 5.40 0.20 -0.31
C LEU A 54 6.15 0.53 -1.62
N VAL A 55 7.11 -0.31 -2.02
CA VAL A 55 7.88 -0.10 -3.26
C VAL A 55 6.95 -0.10 -4.48
N ALA A 56 6.01 -1.04 -4.56
CA ALA A 56 5.04 -1.12 -5.64
C ALA A 56 4.17 0.15 -5.73
N GLY A 57 3.62 0.60 -4.60
CA GLY A 57 2.80 1.81 -4.55
C GLY A 57 3.56 3.09 -4.94
N LEU A 58 4.82 3.23 -4.48
CA LEU A 58 5.67 4.36 -4.86
C LEU A 58 5.99 4.35 -6.37
N LYS A 59 6.32 3.18 -6.94
CA LYS A 59 6.54 3.07 -8.38
C LYS A 59 5.29 3.42 -9.19
N ALA A 60 4.13 2.90 -8.80
CA ALA A 60 2.87 3.23 -9.45
C ALA A 60 2.56 4.74 -9.40
N ALA A 61 2.81 5.40 -8.27
CA ALA A 61 2.67 6.86 -8.16
C ALA A 61 3.66 7.61 -9.06
N HIS A 62 4.90 7.15 -9.14
CA HIS A 62 5.92 7.74 -10.00
C HIS A 62 5.60 7.58 -11.50
N ASP A 63 5.05 6.43 -11.90
CA ASP A 63 4.62 6.18 -13.28
C ASP A 63 3.45 7.08 -13.70
N LEU A 64 2.62 7.51 -12.74
CA LEU A 64 1.55 8.49 -12.97
C LEU A 64 2.07 9.93 -13.09
N ASP A 65 2.91 10.37 -12.17
CA ASP A 65 3.56 11.69 -12.21
C ASP A 65 4.84 11.71 -11.34
N PRO A 66 6.03 11.73 -11.94
CA PRO A 66 7.31 11.76 -11.20
C PRO A 66 7.57 13.09 -10.50
N ALA A 67 6.83 14.15 -10.84
CA ALA A 67 6.95 15.47 -10.20
C ALA A 67 5.98 15.66 -9.02
N ALA A 68 5.09 14.69 -8.76
CA ALA A 68 4.12 14.76 -7.66
C ALA A 68 4.78 14.69 -6.28
N THR A 69 4.07 15.19 -5.26
CA THR A 69 4.34 14.85 -3.86
C THR A 69 3.54 13.63 -3.46
N VAL A 70 4.10 12.78 -2.60
CA VAL A 70 3.48 11.53 -2.17
C VAL A 70 3.37 11.50 -0.65
N ARG A 71 2.16 11.27 -0.14
CA ARG A 71 1.92 10.92 1.25
C ARG A 71 1.67 9.42 1.35
N VAL A 72 2.65 8.70 1.85
CA VAL A 72 2.52 7.28 2.16
C VAL A 72 1.77 7.11 3.47
N ARG A 73 0.76 6.24 3.47
CA ARG A 73 0.01 5.81 4.65
C ARG A 73 0.11 4.30 4.79
N MET A 74 0.56 3.83 5.94
CA MET A 74 0.62 2.40 6.26
C MET A 74 0.24 2.18 7.71
N ASP A 75 -0.32 1.02 8.02
CA ASP A 75 -0.61 0.61 9.40
C ASP A 75 0.57 -0.11 10.08
N SER A 76 1.61 -0.44 9.31
CA SER A 76 2.89 -0.89 9.80
C SER A 76 3.73 0.25 10.40
N LYS A 77 3.60 0.46 11.71
CA LYS A 77 4.43 1.45 12.44
C LYS A 77 5.93 1.21 12.24
N LEU A 78 6.37 -0.04 12.12
CA LEU A 78 7.76 -0.38 11.84
C LEU A 78 8.26 0.25 10.53
N VAL A 79 7.51 0.06 9.43
CA VAL A 79 7.88 0.57 8.11
C VAL A 79 7.85 2.09 8.10
N VAL A 80 6.78 2.70 8.63
CA VAL A 80 6.63 4.16 8.71
C VAL A 80 7.81 4.81 9.44
N GLU A 81 8.18 4.29 10.61
CA GLU A 81 9.26 4.85 11.43
C GLU A 81 10.64 4.63 10.79
N GLN A 82 10.85 3.50 10.13
CA GLN A 82 12.10 3.20 9.42
C GLN A 82 12.28 4.07 8.18
N MET A 83 11.24 4.20 7.35
CA MET A 83 11.28 5.02 6.14
C MET A 83 11.32 6.52 6.45
N SER A 84 10.79 6.93 7.60
CA SER A 84 10.97 8.29 8.12
C SER A 84 12.38 8.55 8.69
N GLY A 85 13.26 7.55 8.71
CA GLY A 85 14.61 7.67 9.28
C GLY A 85 14.67 7.74 10.81
N ARG A 86 13.54 7.60 11.51
CA ARG A 86 13.49 7.61 12.98
C ARG A 86 14.02 6.32 13.57
N TRP A 87 13.78 5.18 12.91
CA TRP A 87 14.22 3.86 13.35
C TRP A 87 15.22 3.23 12.38
N LYS A 88 16.22 2.51 12.92
CA LYS A 88 17.24 1.84 12.11
C LYS A 88 16.71 0.53 11.51
N ILE A 89 16.98 0.34 10.22
CA ILE A 89 16.71 -0.93 9.51
C ILE A 89 17.85 -1.92 9.80
N LYS A 90 17.55 -2.96 10.57
CA LYS A 90 18.53 -4.00 10.92
C LYS A 90 18.47 -5.20 9.98
N HIS A 91 17.28 -5.62 9.56
CA HIS A 91 17.08 -6.84 8.78
C HIS A 91 17.75 -6.72 7.40
N PRO A 92 18.60 -7.68 6.99
CA PRO A 92 19.33 -7.61 5.73
C PRO A 92 18.40 -7.51 4.53
N ASP A 93 17.31 -8.28 4.51
CA ASP A 93 16.37 -8.31 3.37
C ASP A 93 15.53 -7.02 3.24
N MET A 94 15.39 -6.24 4.31
CA MET A 94 14.62 -4.99 4.28
C MET A 94 15.47 -3.80 3.78
N LYS A 95 16.79 -3.84 3.99
CA LYS A 95 17.70 -2.77 3.53
C LYS A 95 17.64 -2.51 2.01
N PRO A 96 17.70 -3.52 1.13
CA PRO A 96 17.62 -3.28 -0.30
C PRO A 96 16.25 -2.73 -0.70
N LEU A 97 15.16 -3.20 -0.09
CA LEU A 97 13.81 -2.71 -0.36
C LEU A 97 13.62 -1.25 0.09
N ALA A 98 14.16 -0.89 1.26
CA ALA A 98 14.15 0.49 1.73
C ALA A 98 14.95 1.41 0.80
N ALA A 99 16.12 0.96 0.36
CA ALA A 99 16.94 1.70 -0.59
C ALA A 99 16.26 1.83 -1.96
N GLU A 100 15.48 0.84 -2.37
CA GLU A 100 14.67 0.90 -3.58
C GLU A 100 13.54 1.92 -3.45
N ALA A 101 12.73 1.85 -2.39
CA ALA A 101 11.67 2.83 -2.10
C ALA A 101 12.22 4.27 -2.06
N ALA A 102 13.35 4.48 -1.38
CA ALA A 102 14.00 5.79 -1.27
C ALA A 102 14.60 6.32 -2.58
N ARG A 103 14.76 5.48 -3.61
CA ARG A 103 15.24 5.90 -4.94
C ARG A 103 14.11 6.29 -5.89
N VAL A 104 12.86 5.89 -5.61
CA VAL A 104 11.73 6.18 -6.51
C VAL A 104 11.45 7.68 -6.56
N PHE A 105 11.45 8.34 -5.41
CA PHE A 105 11.26 9.79 -5.30
C PHE A 105 12.38 10.43 -4.45
N PRO A 106 12.79 11.67 -4.76
CA PRO A 106 13.46 12.54 -3.81
C PRO A 106 12.80 12.55 -2.43
N SER A 107 13.60 12.52 -1.37
CA SER A 107 13.09 12.53 0.01
C SER A 107 12.24 13.75 0.36
N SER A 108 12.41 14.87 -0.36
CA SER A 108 11.59 16.07 -0.21
C SER A 108 10.17 15.95 -0.75
N GLN A 109 9.90 14.93 -1.57
CA GLN A 109 8.57 14.69 -2.16
C GLN A 109 7.76 13.66 -1.38
N VAL A 110 8.36 12.88 -0.47
CA VAL A 110 7.69 11.77 0.21
C VAL A 110 7.56 12.03 1.70
N THR A 111 6.36 11.84 2.23
CA THR A 111 6.08 11.80 3.67
C THR A 111 5.48 10.45 4.05
N TYR A 112 5.70 10.03 5.30
CA TYR A 112 5.21 8.75 5.81
C TYR A 112 4.35 8.98 7.05
N GLU A 113 3.11 8.50 6.99
CA GLU A 113 2.09 8.63 8.02
C GLU A 113 1.66 7.23 8.48
N TRP A 114 1.61 7.02 9.79
CA TRP A 114 1.00 5.82 10.34
C TRP A 114 -0.51 6.01 10.44
N ILE A 115 -1.29 5.02 9.99
CA ILE A 115 -2.74 4.99 10.13
C ILE A 115 -3.18 3.71 10.87
N PRO A 116 -4.29 3.73 11.64
CA PRO A 116 -4.89 2.51 12.16
C PRO A 116 -5.27 1.53 11.04
N ARG A 117 -5.15 0.22 11.28
CA ARG A 117 -5.50 -0.85 10.32
C ARG A 117 -6.91 -0.74 9.76
N ASP A 118 -7.87 -0.32 10.58
CA ASP A 118 -9.26 -0.10 10.15
C ASP A 118 -9.41 0.96 9.05
N ARG A 119 -8.38 1.80 8.86
CA ARG A 119 -8.30 2.80 7.79
C ARG A 119 -7.48 2.35 6.58
N ASN A 120 -6.78 1.21 6.64
CA ASN A 120 -5.93 0.68 5.56
C ASN A 120 -6.58 -0.53 4.83
N LYS A 121 -7.91 -0.68 4.94
CA LYS A 121 -8.65 -1.88 4.50
C LYS A 121 -8.50 -2.19 2.99
N HIS A 122 -8.30 -1.16 2.16
CA HIS A 122 -8.16 -1.37 0.72
C HIS A 122 -6.87 -2.12 0.41
N ALA A 123 -5.73 -1.63 0.90
CA ALA A 123 -4.45 -2.29 0.70
C ALA A 123 -4.40 -3.69 1.37
N ASP A 124 -5.00 -3.84 2.56
CA ASP A 124 -5.12 -5.14 3.26
C ASP A 124 -5.93 -6.16 2.44
N ARG A 125 -7.05 -5.73 1.85
CA ARG A 125 -7.86 -6.59 0.99
C ARG A 125 -7.05 -7.06 -0.22
N LEU A 126 -6.36 -6.15 -0.90
CA LEU A 126 -5.52 -6.47 -2.06
C LEU A 126 -4.40 -7.47 -1.70
N ALA A 127 -3.74 -7.29 -0.55
CA ALA A 127 -2.74 -8.24 -0.07
C ALA A 127 -3.32 -9.64 0.17
N ASN A 128 -4.52 -9.73 0.74
CA ASN A 128 -5.22 -10.99 0.97
C ASN A 128 -5.68 -11.66 -0.33
N GLU A 129 -6.29 -10.91 -1.25
CA GLU A 129 -6.68 -11.40 -2.57
C GLU A 129 -5.48 -11.96 -3.34
N ALA A 130 -4.34 -11.26 -3.29
CA ALA A 130 -3.10 -11.73 -3.89
C ALA A 130 -2.62 -13.04 -3.27
N MET A 131 -2.58 -13.15 -1.95
CA MET A 131 -2.24 -14.40 -1.26
C MET A 131 -3.20 -15.55 -1.60
N ASP A 132 -4.49 -15.27 -1.77
CA ASP A 132 -5.49 -16.26 -2.16
C ASP A 132 -5.32 -16.72 -3.61
N ALA A 133 -5.07 -15.80 -4.55
CA ALA A 133 -4.74 -16.12 -5.94
C ALA A 133 -3.48 -16.99 -6.01
N GLY A 134 -2.42 -16.58 -5.31
CA GLY A 134 -1.16 -17.34 -5.24
C GLY A 134 -1.33 -18.75 -4.70
N LYS A 135 -2.19 -18.94 -3.68
CA LYS A 135 -2.50 -20.26 -3.13
C LYS A 135 -3.24 -21.17 -4.13
N ARG A 136 -3.98 -20.59 -5.07
CA ARG A 136 -4.62 -21.31 -6.19
C ARG A 136 -3.68 -21.52 -7.39
N GLY A 137 -2.46 -20.98 -7.35
CA GLY A 137 -1.52 -21.00 -8.48
C GLY A 137 -1.85 -19.95 -9.56
N GLU A 138 -2.65 -18.94 -9.20
CA GLU A 138 -3.08 -17.86 -10.09
C GLU A 138 -2.30 -16.57 -9.77
N GLN A 139 -2.21 -15.67 -10.75
CA GLN A 139 -1.79 -14.30 -10.51
C GLN A 139 -3.02 -13.43 -10.20
N TRP A 140 -2.86 -12.46 -9.30
CA TRP A 140 -3.91 -11.48 -9.06
C TRP A 140 -4.11 -10.60 -10.30
N SER A 141 -5.36 -10.20 -10.55
CA SER A 141 -5.74 -9.28 -11.62
C SER A 141 -6.70 -8.22 -11.06
N PRO A 142 -6.57 -6.95 -11.45
CA PRO A 142 -7.54 -5.91 -11.08
C PRO A 142 -8.99 -6.27 -11.43
N SER A 143 -9.21 -6.99 -12.52
CA SER A 143 -10.57 -7.43 -12.93
C SER A 143 -11.21 -8.44 -11.98
N ALA A 144 -10.42 -9.08 -11.11
CA ALA A 144 -10.88 -10.00 -10.08
C ALA A 144 -10.99 -9.33 -8.70
N SER A 145 -10.59 -8.07 -8.58
CA SER A 145 -10.65 -7.27 -7.35
C SER A 145 -12.10 -6.95 -6.99
N THR A 146 -12.47 -7.06 -5.72
CA THR A 146 -13.78 -6.56 -5.27
C THR A 146 -13.79 -5.05 -5.02
N ALA A 147 -12.74 -4.33 -5.42
CA ALA A 147 -12.53 -2.90 -5.14
C ALA A 147 -13.63 -1.97 -5.68
N ASP A 148 -14.17 -2.24 -6.87
CA ASP A 148 -15.24 -1.42 -7.45
C ASP A 148 -16.49 -1.38 -6.54
N LEU A 149 -16.73 -2.46 -5.79
CA LEU A 149 -17.85 -2.56 -4.85
C LEU A 149 -17.57 -1.76 -3.57
N ASP A 150 -16.34 -1.81 -3.06
CA ASP A 150 -15.93 -1.12 -1.83
C ASP A 150 -15.78 0.39 -2.03
N THR A 151 -15.23 0.84 -3.16
CA THR A 151 -15.07 2.27 -3.48
C THR A 151 -16.44 2.95 -3.61
N ARG A 152 -17.41 2.29 -4.23
CA ARG A 152 -18.81 2.77 -4.29
C ARG A 152 -19.45 2.84 -2.90
N ALA A 153 -19.23 1.83 -2.06
CA ALA A 153 -19.76 1.80 -0.70
C ALA A 153 -19.13 2.88 0.21
N ALA A 154 -17.80 3.08 0.12
CA ALA A 154 -17.08 4.09 0.86
C ALA A 154 -17.49 5.52 0.45
N ARG A 155 -17.66 5.75 -0.86
CA ARG A 155 -18.20 7.02 -1.37
C ARG A 155 -19.62 7.28 -0.88
N ALA A 156 -20.50 6.28 -0.93
CA ALA A 156 -21.86 6.39 -0.41
C ALA A 156 -21.91 6.68 1.10
N ALA A 157 -20.98 6.10 1.88
CA ALA A 157 -20.88 6.35 3.32
C ALA A 157 -20.34 7.77 3.64
N ALA A 158 -19.44 8.31 2.80
CA ALA A 158 -18.93 9.67 2.93
C ALA A 158 -19.93 10.75 2.47
N GLU A 159 -20.85 10.41 1.57
CA GLU A 159 -21.90 11.31 1.05
C GLU A 159 -23.21 11.26 1.88
N ALA A 160 -23.31 10.40 2.90
CA ALA A 160 -24.50 10.32 3.76
C ALA A 160 -24.65 11.59 4.62
N PRO A 161 -25.80 12.30 4.58
CA PRO A 161 -25.98 13.53 5.33
C PRO A 161 -26.03 13.22 6.84
N THR A 162 -25.08 13.77 7.59
CA THR A 162 -25.14 13.84 9.06
C THR A 162 -26.15 14.91 9.46
N GLY A 163 -27.44 14.58 9.39
CA GLY A 163 -28.51 15.42 9.92
C GLY A 163 -28.69 15.18 11.44
N PRO A 164 -28.79 16.23 12.27
CA PRO A 164 -29.08 16.07 13.70
C PRO A 164 -30.57 15.74 13.94
N PRO A 165 -30.92 15.20 15.14
CA PRO A 165 -32.25 14.72 15.48
C PRO A 165 -33.31 15.83 15.62
#